data_AF-A0A534P1H8-F1
#
_entry.id   AF-A0A534P1H8-F1
#
_cell.length_a   1.000
_cell.length_b   1.000
_cell.length_c   1.000
_cell.angle_alpha   90.00
_cell.angle_beta   90.00
_cell.angle_gamma   90.00
#
_symmetry.space_group_name_H-M   'P 1'
#
loop_
_entity.id
_entity.type
_entity.pdbx_description
1 polymer ?
#
loop_
_entity_poly.entity_id
_entity_poly.type
_entity_poly.pdbx_seq_one_letter_code
_entity_poly.pdbx_strand_id
1 'polypeptide(L)'
;MRGRSSPSAGDGSRSSSGACRARRVGSSGRTSFTDGKSARGHPAPGYDAHKSGEVEIFTRIGHSPASGRALCGERAHVVQDGDVCHDGRVIDPDIRSARTLPASFYRDPAVFEQVRERVFARSWQLVLDAEQAGQPGSLLPFSFLGDCVDEPLLLARDESGTLRALSNVCTHRGNLLCTKAETCAAHLRCRYHGRRFALDGRFLSMPEFEGVRDFPSRADDLPRVQLGQLGPLVFAALEPAVSFEEWIAPVRKQMAFLPLEKLVPDASGSRTYQVAASWALYCDNYLEGFHVPYVHAALAKTIDYGTYRTELFGWSSLQVAEAAAAADAFEGSSLAACYFFLFPNTMLNFYPWGLSINVVVPLAVDRTRIVYRALVLDPAKRGRGAGGDLDRVEHEDEEIVEQVQRGVRSRLYDRGRYSPAREAGVHHFHRLLTRLAG
;
A
#
# COMPACT_ATOMS: atom_id res chain seq x y z
N MET A 1 57.35 9.89 -47.75
CA MET A 1 57.50 8.79 -46.76
C MET A 1 56.32 7.83 -47.00
N ARG A 2 56.54 6.59 -47.48
CA ARG A 2 56.53 5.33 -46.69
C ARG A 2 55.34 5.25 -45.70
N GLY A 3 54.40 4.29 -45.74
CA GLY A 3 54.17 3.10 -46.60
C GLY A 3 52.65 2.75 -46.67
N ARG A 4 52.15 1.93 -47.60
CA ARG A 4 52.10 0.43 -47.61
C ARG A 4 51.30 -0.20 -46.46
N SER A 5 50.55 -1.30 -46.59
CA SER A 5 49.80 -1.98 -47.69
C SER A 5 49.11 -3.24 -47.11
N SER A 6 48.06 -3.77 -47.76
CA SER A 6 47.26 -4.97 -47.42
C SER A 6 48.05 -6.32 -47.54
N PRO A 7 47.44 -7.54 -47.48
CA PRO A 7 46.25 -8.09 -46.76
C PRO A 7 46.49 -9.53 -46.16
N SER A 8 45.41 -10.25 -45.81
CA SER A 8 45.13 -11.68 -46.13
C SER A 8 44.92 -12.71 -44.99
N ALA A 9 44.19 -13.77 -45.34
CA ALA A 9 43.49 -14.76 -44.49
C ALA A 9 44.36 -15.88 -43.89
N GLY A 10 43.77 -16.65 -42.97
CA GLY A 10 44.30 -17.91 -42.42
C GLY A 10 43.17 -18.83 -41.95
N ASP A 11 43.29 -20.12 -42.26
CA ASP A 11 42.27 -21.18 -42.15
C ASP A 11 42.33 -21.94 -40.79
N GLY A 12 41.39 -22.86 -40.52
CA GLY A 12 41.59 -23.87 -39.46
C GLY A 12 40.33 -24.42 -38.76
N SER A 13 40.06 -25.72 -38.94
CA SER A 13 38.92 -26.44 -38.33
C SER A 13 39.36 -27.59 -37.41
N ARG A 14 38.40 -28.20 -36.67
CA ARG A 14 38.46 -29.50 -35.96
C ARG A 14 39.27 -29.49 -34.63
N SER A 15 39.00 -30.32 -33.61
CA SER A 15 37.92 -31.32 -33.35
C SER A 15 37.99 -31.84 -31.90
N SER A 16 36.89 -32.43 -31.39
CA SER A 16 36.84 -33.56 -30.40
C SER A 16 37.53 -33.39 -29.02
N SER A 17 37.15 -34.02 -27.90
CA SER A 17 36.14 -35.05 -27.54
C SER A 17 36.14 -35.19 -26.01
N GLY A 18 35.08 -35.71 -25.39
CA GLY A 18 35.16 -36.15 -23.98
C GLY A 18 33.83 -36.36 -23.29
N ALA A 19 33.27 -37.57 -23.39
CA ALA A 19 32.04 -37.95 -22.68
C ALA A 19 32.23 -39.27 -21.92
N CYS A 20 31.88 -39.29 -20.62
CA CYS A 20 31.41 -40.46 -19.83
C CYS A 20 31.01 -39.98 -18.41
N ARG A 21 29.83 -40.31 -17.86
CA ARG A 21 29.45 -41.58 -17.17
C ARG A 21 30.24 -41.81 -15.86
N ALA A 22 29.65 -42.24 -14.72
CA ALA A 22 28.27 -42.63 -14.41
C ALA A 22 27.97 -42.83 -12.89
N ARG A 23 26.67 -42.91 -12.55
CA ARG A 23 26.01 -43.77 -11.52
C ARG A 23 26.35 -43.69 -10.01
N ARG A 24 25.32 -43.29 -9.25
CA ARG A 24 24.66 -43.95 -8.08
C ARG A 24 25.44 -45.02 -7.27
N VAL A 25 25.63 -44.75 -5.96
CA VAL A 25 25.30 -45.54 -4.74
C VAL A 25 25.10 -44.50 -3.60
N GLY A 26 24.36 -44.63 -2.48
CA GLY A 26 23.40 -45.64 -1.97
C GLY A 26 23.58 -45.89 -0.44
N SER A 27 22.49 -46.13 0.31
CA SER A 27 22.42 -46.44 1.79
C SER A 27 22.99 -45.36 2.75
N SER A 28 22.31 -44.80 3.77
CA SER A 28 21.47 -45.28 4.90
C SER A 28 22.25 -45.68 6.16
N GLY A 29 22.00 -45.00 7.30
CA GLY A 29 22.46 -45.44 8.63
C GLY A 29 22.34 -44.39 9.74
N ARG A 30 21.57 -44.69 10.81
CA ARG A 30 21.75 -44.12 12.18
C ARG A 30 23.00 -44.82 12.82
N THR A 31 23.59 -44.46 13.97
CA THR A 31 23.04 -43.96 15.25
C THR A 31 24.18 -43.48 16.22
N SER A 32 23.91 -42.47 17.06
CA SER A 32 24.37 -42.26 18.47
C SER A 32 25.78 -42.60 19.02
N PHE A 33 26.43 -41.57 19.63
CA PHE A 33 27.25 -41.52 20.89
C PHE A 33 28.49 -42.45 21.07
N THR A 34 29.66 -42.00 21.57
CA THR A 34 29.94 -41.58 22.99
C THR A 34 31.20 -40.69 23.19
N ASP A 35 31.15 -39.83 24.23
CA ASP A 35 32.18 -39.35 25.19
C ASP A 35 33.60 -38.83 24.81
N GLY A 36 33.98 -37.67 25.41
CA GLY A 36 35.30 -37.02 25.25
C GLY A 36 35.63 -35.85 26.21
N LYS A 37 35.50 -36.07 27.52
CA LYS A 37 35.93 -35.25 28.71
C LYS A 37 36.60 -33.85 28.57
N SER A 38 35.97 -32.89 29.27
CA SER A 38 36.50 -31.92 30.26
C SER A 38 37.40 -30.71 29.90
N ALA A 39 36.93 -29.52 30.29
CA ALA A 39 37.69 -28.52 31.06
C ALA A 39 36.73 -27.60 31.86
N ARG A 40 37.24 -26.91 32.90
CA ARG A 40 36.50 -26.05 33.87
C ARG A 40 36.67 -24.57 33.45
N GLY A 41 35.83 -23.59 33.80
CA GLY A 41 34.60 -23.55 34.60
C GLY A 41 34.14 -22.09 34.89
N HIS A 42 33.11 -21.95 35.74
CA HIS A 42 32.48 -20.73 36.30
C HIS A 42 31.49 -19.92 35.42
N PRO A 43 30.46 -19.29 36.02
CA PRO A 43 29.11 -19.33 35.44
C PRO A 43 28.46 -17.96 35.15
N ALA A 44 27.47 -17.98 34.26
CA ALA A 44 26.48 -16.92 34.11
C ALA A 44 25.31 -17.11 35.09
N PRO A 45 24.62 -16.03 35.53
CA PRO A 45 23.39 -16.17 36.32
C PRO A 45 22.25 -16.72 35.45
N GLY A 46 21.68 -17.85 35.86
CA GLY A 46 20.47 -18.42 35.24
C GLY A 46 19.21 -17.69 35.71
N TYR A 47 18.21 -17.64 34.83
CA TYR A 47 16.84 -17.28 35.21
C TYR A 47 16.17 -18.50 35.86
N ASP A 48 15.86 -18.41 37.16
CA ASP A 48 14.98 -19.38 37.82
C ASP A 48 13.52 -19.05 37.51
N ALA A 49 12.85 -19.98 36.83
CA ALA A 49 11.40 -19.94 36.63
C ALA A 49 10.72 -20.79 37.70
N HIS A 50 9.90 -20.19 38.57
CA HIS A 50 8.75 -20.85 39.23
C HIS A 50 7.92 -19.86 40.07
N LYS A 51 6.70 -19.56 39.63
CA LYS A 51 5.44 -19.99 40.30
C LYS A 51 4.22 -19.36 39.64
N SER A 52 3.31 -20.22 39.19
CA SER A 52 1.96 -19.87 38.79
C SER A 52 1.14 -19.46 40.03
N GLY A 53 0.53 -18.28 39.99
CA GLY A 53 -0.52 -17.86 40.91
C GLY A 53 -1.72 -17.39 40.10
N GLU A 54 -2.83 -18.11 40.19
CA GLU A 54 -4.10 -17.69 39.59
C GLU A 54 -4.66 -16.49 40.35
N VAL A 55 -5.15 -15.48 39.62
CA VAL A 55 -5.85 -14.33 40.19
C VAL A 55 -7.26 -14.32 39.62
N GLU A 56 -8.21 -14.85 40.39
CA GLU A 56 -9.64 -14.76 40.06
C GLU A 56 -10.13 -13.31 40.18
N ILE A 57 -10.54 -12.72 39.06
CA ILE A 57 -11.13 -11.38 39.03
C ILE A 57 -12.64 -11.50 39.23
N PHE A 58 -13.10 -11.33 40.47
CA PHE A 58 -14.53 -11.20 40.80
C PHE A 58 -15.06 -9.79 40.46
N THR A 59 -15.59 -9.61 39.25
CA THR A 59 -16.39 -8.42 38.90
C THR A 59 -17.80 -8.52 39.45
N ARG A 60 -18.03 -7.97 40.65
CA ARG A 60 -19.39 -7.79 41.20
C ARG A 60 -20.15 -6.72 40.41
N ILE A 61 -21.24 -7.14 39.76
CA ILE A 61 -22.23 -6.24 39.16
C ILE A 61 -23.04 -5.59 40.30
N GLY A 62 -22.98 -4.26 40.41
CA GLY A 62 -23.78 -3.46 41.33
C GLY A 62 -24.71 -2.50 40.59
N HIS A 63 -26.03 -2.67 40.73
CA HIS A 63 -27.04 -1.77 40.18
C HIS A 63 -27.53 -0.77 41.25
N SER A 64 -27.57 0.52 40.94
CA SER A 64 -28.55 1.49 41.49
C SER A 64 -28.56 2.81 40.69
N PRO A 65 -29.65 3.61 40.75
CA PRO A 65 -30.10 4.33 39.56
C PRO A 65 -29.97 5.87 39.59
N ALA A 66 -29.97 6.41 38.37
CA ALA A 66 -30.59 7.66 37.91
C ALA A 66 -30.59 8.93 38.80
N SER A 67 -29.84 9.94 38.34
CA SER A 67 -30.38 11.30 38.19
C SER A 67 -29.70 11.95 36.98
N GLY A 68 -30.48 12.47 36.03
CA GLY A 68 -30.00 12.70 34.66
C GLY A 68 -29.85 14.16 34.24
N ARG A 69 -29.36 14.37 33.02
CA ARG A 69 -29.61 15.58 32.21
C ARG A 69 -29.32 15.32 30.73
N ALA A 70 -30.19 15.87 29.87
CA ALA A 70 -30.01 16.12 28.44
C ALA A 70 -29.42 14.99 27.57
N LEU A 71 -30.28 14.06 27.14
CA LEU A 71 -30.04 13.34 25.88
C LEU A 71 -30.31 14.30 24.70
N CYS A 72 -29.24 14.83 24.11
CA CYS A 72 -29.31 15.33 22.74
C CYS A 72 -29.52 14.11 21.82
N GLY A 73 -30.48 14.18 20.91
CA GLY A 73 -30.92 13.02 20.14
C GLY A 73 -29.92 12.60 19.05
N GLU A 74 -28.93 11.79 19.41
CA GLU A 74 -28.18 10.99 18.45
C GLU A 74 -29.11 9.97 17.78
N ARG A 75 -29.66 10.35 16.63
CA ARG A 75 -30.17 9.36 15.67
C ARG A 75 -28.97 8.73 14.98
N ALA A 76 -28.41 7.70 15.62
CA ALA A 76 -27.66 6.70 14.87
C ALA A 76 -28.56 6.20 13.74
N HIS A 77 -28.18 6.45 12.49
CA HIS A 77 -28.92 5.95 11.34
C HIS A 77 -28.68 4.45 11.23
N VAL A 78 -29.53 3.68 11.91
CA VAL A 78 -29.63 2.24 11.75
C VAL A 78 -29.90 1.95 10.27
N VAL A 79 -29.06 1.10 9.68
CA VAL A 79 -29.24 0.53 8.34
C VAL A 79 -30.66 0.01 8.22
N GLN A 80 -31.44 0.45 7.22
CA GLN A 80 -32.84 0.06 7.14
C GLN A 80 -32.96 -1.40 6.69
N ASP A 81 -34.02 -2.10 7.10
CA ASP A 81 -34.24 -3.53 6.77
C ASP A 81 -34.31 -3.83 5.25
N GLY A 82 -34.33 -2.81 4.39
CA GLY A 82 -34.25 -2.93 2.93
C GLY A 82 -32.85 -2.73 2.31
N ASP A 83 -31.85 -2.30 3.08
CA ASP A 83 -30.49 -2.03 2.60
C ASP A 83 -29.60 -3.28 2.54
N VAL A 84 -30.06 -4.36 3.14
CA VAL A 84 -29.29 -5.57 3.44
C VAL A 84 -29.89 -6.76 2.67
N CYS A 85 -29.04 -7.52 1.99
CA CYS A 85 -29.42 -8.79 1.38
C CYS A 85 -29.94 -9.78 2.45
N HIS A 86 -30.71 -10.78 2.03
CA HIS A 86 -31.30 -11.79 2.94
C HIS A 86 -30.27 -12.57 3.80
N ASP A 87 -28.97 -12.45 3.50
CA ASP A 87 -27.85 -13.07 4.21
C ASP A 87 -27.01 -12.09 5.06
N GLY A 88 -27.48 -10.85 5.26
CA GLY A 88 -26.81 -9.84 6.09
C GLY A 88 -25.81 -8.95 5.35
N ARG A 89 -25.65 -9.06 4.02
CA ARG A 89 -24.66 -8.29 3.25
C ARG A 89 -25.24 -7.00 2.68
N VAL A 90 -24.49 -5.90 2.71
CA VAL A 90 -24.90 -4.64 2.05
C VAL A 90 -24.80 -4.73 0.52
N ILE A 91 -23.84 -5.50 -0.01
CA ILE A 91 -23.64 -5.70 -1.46
C ILE A 91 -23.84 -7.17 -1.82
N ASP A 92 -24.83 -7.45 -2.67
CA ASP A 92 -25.11 -8.80 -3.20
C ASP A 92 -23.89 -9.34 -3.98
N PRO A 93 -23.45 -10.59 -3.77
CA PRO A 93 -22.36 -11.19 -4.53
C PRO A 93 -22.66 -11.36 -6.02
N ASP A 94 -23.92 -11.40 -6.45
CA ASP A 94 -24.32 -11.35 -7.86
C ASP A 94 -24.53 -9.90 -8.32
N ILE A 95 -23.61 -9.40 -9.14
CA ILE A 95 -23.64 -8.04 -9.70
C ILE A 95 -24.97 -7.68 -10.39
N ARG A 96 -25.69 -8.67 -10.93
CA ARG A 96 -26.99 -8.48 -11.61
C ARG A 96 -28.13 -8.16 -10.64
N SER A 97 -28.00 -8.61 -9.40
CA SER A 97 -28.95 -8.40 -8.29
C SER A 97 -28.51 -7.27 -7.35
N ALA A 98 -27.22 -6.92 -7.38
CA ALA A 98 -26.61 -5.95 -6.48
C ALA A 98 -27.06 -4.49 -6.71
N ARG A 99 -26.69 -3.63 -5.75
CA ARG A 99 -26.82 -2.18 -5.79
C ARG A 99 -25.50 -1.53 -5.35
N THR A 100 -25.27 -0.28 -5.73
CA THR A 100 -24.12 0.54 -5.24
C THR A 100 -24.13 0.65 -3.71
N LEU A 101 -23.11 1.26 -3.10
CA LEU A 101 -23.22 1.66 -1.70
C LEU A 101 -24.40 2.63 -1.48
N PRO A 102 -25.04 2.62 -0.29
CA PRO A 102 -26.09 3.58 0.06
C PRO A 102 -25.55 5.01 0.07
N ALA A 103 -26.38 5.98 -0.29
CA ALA A 103 -26.01 7.39 -0.34
C ALA A 103 -25.48 7.94 1.00
N SER A 104 -25.83 7.30 2.13
CA SER A 104 -25.26 7.58 3.45
C SER A 104 -23.74 7.38 3.50
N PHE A 105 -23.18 6.37 2.83
CA PHE A 105 -21.74 6.07 2.85
C PHE A 105 -20.89 7.26 2.39
N TYR A 106 -21.38 8.00 1.39
CA TYR A 106 -20.69 9.14 0.79
C TYR A 106 -21.00 10.50 1.47
N ARG A 107 -21.77 10.52 2.57
CA ARG A 107 -22.17 11.78 3.24
C ARG A 107 -22.31 11.73 4.77
N ASP A 108 -22.23 10.56 5.41
CA ASP A 108 -22.30 10.40 6.86
C ASP A 108 -20.89 10.41 7.50
N PRO A 109 -20.55 11.41 8.33
CA PRO A 109 -19.26 11.46 9.02
C PRO A 109 -19.00 10.25 9.93
N ALA A 110 -20.03 9.63 10.52
CA ALA A 110 -19.87 8.47 11.40
C ALA A 110 -19.48 7.21 10.62
N VAL A 111 -19.89 7.10 9.35
CA VAL A 111 -19.41 6.04 8.44
C VAL A 111 -17.97 6.34 8.01
N PHE A 112 -17.66 7.60 7.72
CA PHE A 112 -16.30 8.02 7.36
C PHE A 112 -15.27 7.66 8.45
N GLU A 113 -15.55 7.97 9.72
CA GLU A 113 -14.67 7.60 10.84
C GLU A 113 -14.48 6.07 10.97
N GLN A 114 -15.54 5.28 10.76
CA GLN A 114 -15.41 3.82 10.74
C GLN A 114 -14.54 3.32 9.59
N VAL A 115 -14.60 3.97 8.43
CA VAL A 115 -13.76 3.66 7.27
C VAL A 115 -12.27 3.99 7.53
N ARG A 116 -11.96 5.11 8.21
CA ARG A 116 -10.58 5.45 8.61
C ARG A 116 -9.94 4.33 9.42
N GLU A 117 -10.62 3.88 10.47
CA GLU A 117 -10.11 2.87 11.40
C GLU A 117 -10.17 1.44 10.84
N ARG A 118 -11.26 1.05 10.16
CA ARG A 118 -11.49 -0.34 9.76
C ARG A 118 -10.91 -0.68 8.38
N VAL A 119 -10.75 0.32 7.51
CA VAL A 119 -10.23 0.14 6.14
C VAL A 119 -8.82 0.71 6.03
N PHE A 120 -8.63 2.01 6.26
CA PHE A 120 -7.35 2.67 5.98
C PHE A 120 -6.23 2.25 6.93
N ALA A 121 -6.44 2.33 8.25
CA ALA A 121 -5.43 1.90 9.25
C ALA A 121 -5.03 0.41 9.12
N ARG A 122 -5.88 -0.41 8.47
CA ARG A 122 -5.71 -1.86 8.29
C ARG A 122 -5.30 -2.26 6.87
N SER A 123 -4.70 -1.34 6.13
CA SER A 123 -4.29 -1.55 4.73
C SER A 123 -2.82 -1.16 4.48
N TRP A 124 -2.32 -1.48 3.29
CA TRP A 124 -1.01 -1.04 2.82
C TRP A 124 -1.12 0.36 2.19
N GLN A 125 -0.26 1.28 2.63
CA GLN A 125 -0.25 2.67 2.19
C GLN A 125 1.12 3.04 1.58
N LEU A 126 1.12 3.74 0.45
CA LEU A 126 2.35 4.15 -0.22
C LEU A 126 3.05 5.27 0.55
N VAL A 127 4.33 5.10 0.85
CA VAL A 127 5.16 6.15 1.45
C VAL A 127 5.72 7.03 0.33
N LEU A 128 5.03 8.15 0.07
CA LEU A 128 5.14 8.97 -1.14
C LEU A 128 6.54 9.46 -1.53
N ASP A 129 7.40 9.71 -0.54
CA ASP A 129 8.73 10.33 -0.72
C ASP A 129 9.86 9.44 -0.14
N ALA A 130 9.62 8.12 -0.08
CA ALA A 130 10.51 7.14 0.57
C ALA A 130 11.93 7.07 -0.02
N GLU A 131 12.14 7.54 -1.26
CA GLU A 131 13.45 7.66 -1.90
C GLU A 131 14.40 8.60 -1.13
N GLN A 132 13.87 9.55 -0.36
CA GLN A 132 14.68 10.41 0.53
C GLN A 132 15.35 9.61 1.66
N ALA A 133 14.80 8.43 2.02
CA ALA A 133 15.40 7.48 2.96
C ALA A 133 16.38 6.50 2.26
N GLY A 134 17.06 6.94 1.19
CA GLY A 134 17.92 6.09 0.36
C GLY A 134 19.29 5.74 0.94
N GLN A 135 19.88 6.58 1.80
CA GLN A 135 21.27 6.41 2.29
C GLN A 135 21.32 5.83 3.72
N PRO A 136 22.38 5.08 4.11
CA PRO A 136 22.59 4.68 5.49
C PRO A 136 22.65 5.91 6.42
N GLY A 137 21.99 5.83 7.57
CA GLY A 137 21.83 6.98 8.48
C GLY A 137 20.70 7.95 8.08
N SER A 138 19.93 7.66 7.03
CA SER A 138 18.74 8.43 6.69
C SER A 138 17.60 8.22 7.68
N LEU A 139 16.96 9.32 8.05
CA LEU A 139 15.71 9.42 8.79
C LEU A 139 14.71 10.23 7.97
N LEU A 140 13.51 9.71 7.75
CA LEU A 140 12.42 10.42 7.07
C LEU A 140 11.12 10.27 7.88
N PRO A 141 10.68 11.31 8.60
CA PRO A 141 9.40 11.30 9.30
C PRO A 141 8.24 11.50 8.31
N PHE A 142 7.14 10.76 8.51
CA PHE A 142 5.92 10.83 7.69
C PHE A 142 4.69 10.46 8.50
N SER A 143 3.50 10.95 8.13
CA SER A 143 2.22 10.46 8.68
C SER A 143 1.69 9.31 7.82
N PHE A 144 1.17 8.24 8.45
CA PHE A 144 0.82 6.98 7.79
C PHE A 144 -0.06 7.13 6.54
N LEU A 145 -1.14 7.93 6.61
CA LEU A 145 -1.92 8.34 5.44
C LEU A 145 -2.30 9.83 5.50
N GLY A 146 -1.30 10.69 5.75
CA GLY A 146 -1.51 12.13 5.90
C GLY A 146 -2.65 12.46 6.87
N ASP A 147 -3.57 13.33 6.44
CA ASP A 147 -4.71 13.77 7.27
C ASP A 147 -5.78 12.67 7.49
N CYS A 148 -5.76 11.56 6.75
CA CYS A 148 -6.74 10.49 6.89
C CYS A 148 -6.45 9.63 8.12
N VAL A 149 -5.21 9.15 8.26
CA VAL A 149 -4.75 8.39 9.43
C VAL A 149 -3.40 8.97 9.83
N ASP A 150 -3.46 9.95 10.74
CA ASP A 150 -2.30 10.71 11.21
C ASP A 150 -1.56 9.96 12.33
N GLU A 151 -1.10 8.75 12.02
CA GLU A 151 -0.13 8.02 12.86
C GLU A 151 1.29 8.48 12.47
N PRO A 152 2.05 9.13 13.37
CA PRO A 152 3.36 9.68 13.05
C PRO A 152 4.43 8.56 13.04
N LEU A 153 4.92 8.27 11.84
CA LEU A 153 5.90 7.22 11.54
C LEU A 153 7.24 7.80 11.08
N LEU A 154 8.22 6.92 11.03
CA LEU A 154 9.60 7.24 10.71
C LEU A 154 10.21 6.11 9.88
N LEU A 155 10.63 6.40 8.64
CA LEU A 155 11.59 5.55 7.95
C LEU A 155 12.98 5.82 8.51
N ALA A 156 13.68 4.75 8.87
CA ALA A 156 15.08 4.80 9.29
C ALA A 156 15.88 3.76 8.49
N ARG A 157 17.01 4.17 7.91
CA ARG A 157 17.96 3.24 7.29
C ARG A 157 19.18 3.09 8.17
N ASP A 158 19.40 1.87 8.68
CA ASP A 158 20.55 1.59 9.53
C ASP A 158 21.88 1.54 8.74
N GLU A 159 23.01 1.48 9.45
CA GLU A 159 24.36 1.45 8.86
C GLU A 159 24.60 0.23 7.96
N SER A 160 23.81 -0.85 8.10
CA SER A 160 23.85 -2.00 7.19
C SER A 160 23.11 -1.77 5.87
N GLY A 161 22.44 -0.61 5.72
CA GLY A 161 21.59 -0.29 4.59
C GLY A 161 20.16 -0.82 4.73
N THR A 162 19.80 -1.46 5.84
CA THR A 162 18.45 -2.02 6.03
C THR A 162 17.45 -0.91 6.34
N LEU A 163 16.42 -0.76 5.51
CA LEU A 163 15.31 0.17 5.74
C LEU A 163 14.30 -0.43 6.72
N ARG A 164 13.82 0.39 7.65
CA ARG A 164 12.83 0.04 8.67
C ARG A 164 11.82 1.17 8.80
N ALA A 165 10.59 0.82 9.16
CA ALA A 165 9.59 1.80 9.58
C ALA A 165 9.30 1.61 11.07
N LEU A 166 9.35 2.72 11.80
CA LEU A 166 9.22 2.80 13.24
C LEU A 166 8.11 3.80 13.60
N SER A 167 7.51 3.69 14.78
CA SER A 167 6.79 4.82 15.34
C SER A 167 7.76 5.98 15.58
N ASN A 168 7.36 7.19 15.20
CA ASN A 168 8.12 8.42 15.45
C ASN A 168 7.87 8.97 16.87
N VAL A 169 7.15 8.23 17.71
CA VAL A 169 6.72 8.65 19.05
C VAL A 169 7.67 8.10 20.11
N CYS A 170 8.25 8.99 20.93
CA CYS A 170 9.08 8.56 22.05
C CYS A 170 8.25 7.84 23.13
N THR A 171 8.55 6.55 23.35
CA THR A 171 7.93 5.66 24.36
C THR A 171 8.04 6.11 25.82
N HIS A 172 8.69 7.23 26.12
CA HIS A 172 8.68 7.83 27.46
C HIS A 172 7.42 8.67 27.72
N ARG A 173 7.18 9.71 26.90
CA ARG A 173 6.12 10.73 27.12
C ARG A 173 5.59 11.32 25.79
N GLY A 174 5.52 10.53 24.72
CA GLY A 174 4.80 10.89 23.49
C GLY A 174 5.45 11.92 22.56
N ASN A 175 6.64 12.44 22.87
CA ASN A 175 7.28 13.46 22.04
C ASN A 175 7.81 12.89 20.72
N LEU A 176 7.55 13.56 19.60
CA LEU A 176 8.09 13.21 18.29
C LEU A 176 9.62 13.14 18.31
N LEU A 177 10.20 12.10 17.72
CA LEU A 177 11.65 11.89 17.71
C LEU A 177 12.34 12.70 16.62
N CYS A 178 11.74 12.70 15.43
CA CYS A 178 12.28 13.30 14.22
C CYS A 178 11.17 14.16 13.57
N THR A 179 11.44 15.44 13.32
CA THR A 179 10.43 16.38 12.75
C THR A 179 10.81 16.93 11.38
N LYS A 180 11.97 16.53 10.85
CA LYS A 180 12.51 16.86 9.53
C LYS A 180 13.39 15.71 9.07
N ALA A 181 13.55 15.51 7.76
CA ALA A 181 14.47 14.49 7.26
C ALA A 181 15.94 14.77 7.68
N GLU A 182 16.68 13.70 7.95
CA GLU A 182 18.12 13.71 8.26
C GLU A 182 18.83 12.63 7.44
N THR A 183 20.13 12.76 7.16
CA THR A 183 20.88 11.84 6.27
C THR A 183 22.18 11.28 6.86
N CYS A 184 22.46 11.58 8.13
CA CYS A 184 23.70 11.20 8.81
C CYS A 184 23.49 10.87 10.30
N ALA A 185 22.27 10.44 10.66
CA ALA A 185 21.96 10.07 12.03
C ALA A 185 22.64 8.73 12.39
N ALA A 186 23.41 8.71 13.48
CA ALA A 186 23.94 7.47 14.05
C ALA A 186 22.96 6.79 15.03
N HIS A 187 21.98 7.55 15.55
CA HIS A 187 20.97 7.10 16.51
C HIS A 187 19.86 8.15 16.60
N LEU A 188 18.69 7.74 17.10
CA LEU A 188 17.59 8.64 17.42
C LEU A 188 17.78 9.20 18.83
N ARG A 189 17.57 10.51 19.02
CA ARG A 189 17.58 11.17 20.33
C ARG A 189 16.34 12.04 20.50
N CYS A 190 15.46 11.63 21.42
CA CYS A 190 14.30 12.41 21.82
C CYS A 190 14.71 13.79 22.36
N ARG A 191 14.21 14.85 21.73
CA ARG A 191 14.57 16.24 22.07
C ARG A 191 13.97 16.73 23.40
N TYR A 192 12.99 16.01 23.97
CA TYR A 192 12.34 16.40 25.22
C TYR A 192 13.21 16.08 26.46
N HIS A 193 13.66 14.82 26.59
CA HIS A 193 14.40 14.35 27.79
C HIS A 193 15.67 13.54 27.44
N GLY A 194 16.12 13.56 26.18
CA GLY A 194 17.36 12.90 25.79
C GLY A 194 17.32 11.37 25.69
N ARG A 195 16.14 10.72 25.74
CA ARG A 195 15.99 9.27 25.48
C ARG A 195 16.59 8.91 24.12
N ARG A 196 17.40 7.84 24.05
CA ARG A 196 18.09 7.41 22.82
C ARG A 196 17.64 6.02 22.37
N PHE A 197 17.58 5.85 21.05
CA PHE A 197 17.25 4.60 20.37
C PHE A 197 18.20 4.38 19.19
N ALA A 198 18.48 3.13 18.84
CA ALA A 198 19.16 2.79 17.60
C ALA A 198 18.22 3.02 16.39
N LEU A 199 18.80 3.03 15.18
CA LEU A 199 18.05 3.17 13.93
C LEU A 199 17.14 1.96 13.62
N ASP A 200 17.28 0.87 14.39
CA ASP A 200 16.34 -0.25 14.38
C ASP A 200 15.21 -0.14 15.41
N GLY A 201 15.14 0.99 16.12
CA GLY A 201 14.15 1.28 17.15
C GLY A 201 14.50 0.76 18.54
N ARG A 202 15.55 -0.05 18.72
CA ARG A 202 15.93 -0.59 20.02
C ARG A 202 16.36 0.53 20.98
N PHE A 203 15.88 0.50 22.21
CA PHE A 203 16.27 1.41 23.28
C PHE A 203 17.79 1.33 23.54
N LEU A 204 18.42 2.50 23.76
CA LEU A 204 19.84 2.61 24.08
C LEU A 204 20.09 3.19 25.48
N SER A 205 19.45 4.33 25.80
CA SER A 205 19.68 5.00 27.09
C SER A 205 18.57 6.00 27.43
N MET A 206 18.39 6.24 28.72
CA MET A 206 17.55 7.31 29.27
C MET A 206 18.33 7.96 30.43
N PRO A 207 18.52 9.29 30.46
CA PRO A 207 19.13 9.96 31.60
C PRO A 207 18.27 9.82 32.87
N GLU A 208 18.91 9.72 34.04
CA GLU A 208 18.27 9.77 35.37
C GLU A 208 17.18 8.70 35.58
N PHE A 209 17.42 7.49 35.05
CA PHE A 209 16.54 6.31 35.20
C PHE A 209 17.14 5.22 36.11
N GLU A 210 18.25 5.52 36.78
CA GLU A 210 18.85 4.68 37.82
C GLU A 210 17.84 4.43 38.96
N GLY A 211 17.52 3.15 39.21
CA GLY A 211 16.58 2.74 40.26
C GLY A 211 15.12 2.56 39.81
N VAL A 212 14.79 2.86 38.54
CA VAL A 212 13.51 2.43 37.96
C VAL A 212 13.51 0.90 37.89
N ARG A 213 12.46 0.27 38.43
CA ARG A 213 12.30 -1.19 38.42
C ARG A 213 11.90 -1.68 37.04
N ASP A 214 12.33 -2.89 36.70
CA ASP A 214 11.95 -3.60 35.47
C ASP A 214 12.25 -2.82 34.17
N PHE A 215 13.29 -1.97 34.21
CA PHE A 215 13.70 -1.07 33.13
C PHE A 215 15.17 -1.30 32.70
N PRO A 216 15.48 -1.27 31.39
CA PRO A 216 14.54 -1.20 30.28
C PRO A 216 13.87 -2.55 30.01
N SER A 217 12.67 -2.48 29.43
CA SER A 217 11.86 -3.61 28.98
C SER A 217 11.71 -3.61 27.45
N ARG A 218 11.05 -4.62 26.87
CA ARG A 218 10.70 -4.61 25.44
C ARG A 218 9.69 -3.51 25.08
N ALA A 219 8.91 -3.00 26.05
CA ALA A 219 7.98 -1.89 25.82
C ALA A 219 8.70 -0.53 25.70
N ASP A 220 9.99 -0.48 26.02
CA ASP A 220 10.83 0.70 25.92
C ASP A 220 11.44 0.90 24.53
N ASP A 221 11.50 -0.15 23.71
CA ASP A 221 11.85 -0.08 22.29
C ASP A 221 10.75 0.65 21.48
N LEU A 222 11.11 1.26 20.35
CA LEU A 222 10.12 1.83 19.44
C LEU A 222 9.32 0.71 18.74
N PRO A 223 7.98 0.81 18.70
CA PRO A 223 7.16 -0.06 17.87
C PRO A 223 7.63 -0.03 16.41
N ARG A 224 7.70 -1.20 15.78
CA ARG A 224 8.02 -1.36 14.36
C ARG A 224 6.71 -1.55 13.59
N VAL A 225 6.58 -0.90 12.44
CA VAL A 225 5.47 -1.11 11.50
C VAL A 225 5.97 -1.87 10.27
N GLN A 226 5.05 -2.52 9.57
CA GLN A 226 5.44 -3.42 8.48
C GLN A 226 5.81 -2.62 7.23
N LEU A 227 6.80 -3.11 6.49
CA LEU A 227 7.20 -2.55 5.19
C LEU A 227 7.05 -3.59 4.07
N GLY A 228 6.63 -3.12 2.91
CA GLY A 228 6.62 -3.85 1.65
C GLY A 228 7.28 -3.04 0.54
N GLN A 229 7.83 -3.71 -0.48
CA GLN A 229 8.55 -3.06 -1.57
C GLN A 229 8.18 -3.62 -2.96
N LEU A 230 7.99 -2.71 -3.92
CA LEU A 230 7.82 -3.00 -5.35
C LEU A 230 8.75 -2.05 -6.15
N GLY A 231 9.90 -2.55 -6.60
CA GLY A 231 10.91 -1.71 -7.25
C GLY A 231 11.35 -0.56 -6.32
N PRO A 232 11.30 0.71 -6.73
CA PRO A 232 11.60 1.86 -5.87
C PRO A 232 10.48 2.17 -4.84
N LEU A 233 9.27 1.62 -5.01
CA LEU A 233 8.10 1.97 -4.20
C LEU A 233 8.13 1.26 -2.85
N VAL A 234 7.97 2.02 -1.77
CA VAL A 234 7.91 1.53 -0.38
C VAL A 234 6.50 1.74 0.18
N PHE A 235 5.93 0.68 0.74
CA PHE A 235 4.61 0.69 1.37
C PHE A 235 4.75 0.39 2.85
N ALA A 236 3.95 1.07 3.68
CA ALA A 236 3.85 0.81 5.11
C ALA A 236 2.48 0.18 5.45
N ALA A 237 2.41 -0.58 6.55
CA ALA A 237 1.15 -0.97 7.17
C ALA A 237 1.28 -1.12 8.70
N LEU A 238 0.25 -0.68 9.42
CA LEU A 238 0.12 -0.85 10.87
C LEU A 238 -0.34 -2.30 11.17
N GLU A 239 -1.60 -2.60 10.87
CA GLU A 239 -2.24 -3.91 11.08
C GLU A 239 -2.94 -4.39 9.80
N PRO A 240 -2.18 -4.75 8.75
CA PRO A 240 -2.74 -5.04 7.44
C PRO A 240 -3.65 -6.28 7.46
N ALA A 241 -4.84 -6.17 6.86
CA ALA A 241 -5.78 -7.28 6.69
C ALA A 241 -5.29 -8.40 5.75
N VAL A 242 -4.18 -8.16 5.03
CA VAL A 242 -3.57 -9.07 4.05
C VAL A 242 -2.05 -8.90 4.04
N SER A 243 -1.29 -9.98 3.83
CA SER A 243 0.17 -9.89 3.68
C SER A 243 0.56 -9.06 2.45
N PHE A 244 1.69 -8.34 2.52
CA PHE A 244 2.17 -7.56 1.36
C PHE A 244 2.34 -8.42 0.11
N GLU A 245 2.86 -9.64 0.30
CA GLU A 245 3.15 -10.58 -0.78
C GLU A 245 1.87 -11.05 -1.50
N GLU A 246 0.78 -11.30 -0.77
CA GLU A 246 -0.53 -11.61 -1.37
C GLU A 246 -1.15 -10.38 -2.07
N TRP A 247 -1.06 -9.20 -1.45
CA TRP A 247 -1.61 -7.95 -1.98
C TRP A 247 -0.95 -7.53 -3.30
N ILE A 248 0.38 -7.66 -3.40
CA ILE A 248 1.17 -7.18 -4.54
C ILE A 248 1.41 -8.25 -5.63
N ALA A 249 1.13 -9.53 -5.34
CA ALA A 249 1.35 -10.64 -6.27
C ALA A 249 0.74 -10.44 -7.67
N PRO A 250 -0.49 -9.91 -7.84
CA PRO A 250 -1.05 -9.66 -9.17
C PRO A 250 -0.20 -8.69 -10.01
N VAL A 251 0.28 -7.60 -9.41
CA VAL A 251 1.12 -6.61 -10.10
C VAL A 251 2.45 -7.23 -10.49
N ARG A 252 3.14 -7.91 -9.57
CA ARG A 252 4.43 -8.56 -9.85
C ARG A 252 4.30 -9.63 -10.94
N LYS A 253 3.21 -10.40 -10.96
CA LYS A 253 2.98 -11.45 -11.96
C LYS A 253 2.73 -10.85 -13.35
N GLN A 254 1.81 -9.90 -13.46
CA GLN A 254 1.39 -9.35 -14.75
C GLN A 254 2.45 -8.40 -15.34
N MET A 255 3.16 -7.65 -14.50
CA MET A 255 4.19 -6.70 -14.93
C MET A 255 5.62 -7.28 -14.88
N ALA A 256 5.76 -8.61 -14.82
CA ALA A 256 7.06 -9.31 -14.79
C ALA A 256 7.94 -9.06 -16.03
N PHE A 257 7.37 -8.53 -17.12
CA PHE A 257 8.09 -8.14 -18.33
C PHE A 257 8.72 -6.74 -18.25
N LEU A 258 8.34 -5.91 -17.26
CA LEU A 258 8.94 -4.60 -17.03
C LEU A 258 10.03 -4.68 -15.95
N PRO A 259 11.20 -4.06 -16.14
CA PRO A 259 12.23 -3.92 -15.11
C PRO A 259 11.82 -2.83 -14.09
N LEU A 260 10.89 -3.17 -13.20
CA LEU A 260 10.31 -2.24 -12.22
C LEU A 260 11.36 -1.63 -11.28
N GLU A 261 12.50 -2.30 -11.08
CA GLU A 261 13.65 -1.80 -10.31
C GLU A 261 14.38 -0.62 -10.96
N LYS A 262 14.12 -0.34 -12.25
CA LYS A 262 14.73 0.76 -13.02
C LYS A 262 13.84 1.99 -13.17
N LEU A 263 12.65 1.97 -12.56
CA LEU A 263 11.74 3.12 -12.53
C LEU A 263 12.39 4.29 -11.77
N VAL A 264 12.50 5.45 -12.40
CA VAL A 264 13.09 6.66 -11.79
C VAL A 264 12.00 7.71 -11.55
N PRO A 265 11.84 8.24 -10.32
CA PRO A 265 10.89 9.31 -10.03
C PRO A 265 11.08 10.56 -10.92
N ASP A 266 9.98 11.05 -11.47
CA ASP A 266 9.90 12.27 -12.26
C ASP A 266 9.03 13.31 -11.52
N ALA A 267 9.71 14.27 -10.88
CA ALA A 267 9.06 15.38 -10.21
C ALA A 267 8.26 16.27 -11.17
N SER A 268 8.64 16.36 -12.46
CA SER A 268 7.95 17.20 -13.44
C SER A 268 6.55 16.69 -13.81
N GLY A 269 6.36 15.36 -13.75
CA GLY A 269 5.07 14.69 -13.90
C GLY A 269 4.32 14.40 -12.60
N SER A 270 4.80 14.90 -11.45
CA SER A 270 4.15 14.69 -10.15
C SER A 270 3.25 15.89 -9.78
N ARG A 271 2.06 15.62 -9.23
CA ARG A 271 1.01 16.63 -8.97
C ARG A 271 0.25 16.28 -7.68
N THR A 272 -0.51 17.25 -7.18
CA THR A 272 -1.48 17.04 -6.09
C THR A 272 -2.68 17.94 -6.31
N TYR A 273 -3.88 17.36 -6.28
CA TYR A 273 -5.14 18.07 -6.47
C TYR A 273 -6.08 17.85 -5.27
N GLN A 274 -7.13 18.67 -5.18
CA GLN A 274 -8.20 18.52 -4.19
C GLN A 274 -9.53 18.44 -4.90
N VAL A 275 -10.32 17.44 -4.53
CA VAL A 275 -11.64 17.15 -5.13
C VAL A 275 -12.69 17.28 -4.03
N ALA A 276 -13.75 18.04 -4.29
CA ALA A 276 -14.89 18.26 -3.38
C ALA A 276 -15.87 17.07 -3.36
N ALA A 277 -15.31 15.87 -3.29
CA ALA A 277 -16.03 14.59 -3.29
C ALA A 277 -15.46 13.59 -2.28
N SER A 278 -16.30 12.62 -1.94
CA SER A 278 -15.93 11.44 -1.17
C SER A 278 -14.91 10.61 -1.95
N TRP A 279 -13.88 10.15 -1.24
CA TRP A 279 -12.77 9.38 -1.82
C TRP A 279 -13.24 8.14 -2.59
N ALA A 280 -14.32 7.51 -2.12
CA ALA A 280 -14.88 6.31 -2.74
C ALA A 280 -15.51 6.61 -4.11
N LEU A 281 -16.11 7.79 -4.33
CA LEU A 281 -16.64 8.17 -5.64
C LEU A 281 -15.53 8.35 -6.68
N TYR A 282 -14.35 8.82 -6.23
CA TYR A 282 -13.17 8.91 -7.09
C TYR A 282 -12.67 7.51 -7.48
N CYS A 283 -12.62 6.58 -6.51
CA CYS A 283 -12.31 5.18 -6.80
C CYS A 283 -13.35 4.52 -7.71
N ASP A 284 -14.65 4.78 -7.50
CA ASP A 284 -15.75 4.25 -8.30
C ASP A 284 -15.60 4.65 -9.77
N ASN A 285 -15.30 5.92 -10.04
CA ASN A 285 -15.02 6.44 -11.38
C ASN A 285 -13.82 5.75 -12.04
N TYR A 286 -12.69 5.63 -11.32
CA TYR A 286 -11.50 4.95 -11.84
C TYR A 286 -11.73 3.46 -12.14
N LEU A 287 -12.62 2.79 -11.42
CA LEU A 287 -12.79 1.33 -11.42
C LEU A 287 -13.62 0.75 -12.58
N GLU A 288 -13.96 1.59 -13.56
CA GLU A 288 -14.67 1.21 -14.77
C GLU A 288 -14.22 2.05 -15.98
N GLY A 289 -14.32 1.49 -17.19
CA GLY A 289 -14.06 2.21 -18.44
C GLY A 289 -15.31 2.66 -19.19
N PHE A 290 -16.50 2.47 -18.60
CA PHE A 290 -17.81 2.78 -19.17
C PHE A 290 -18.02 4.27 -19.46
N HIS A 291 -17.52 5.17 -18.61
CA HIS A 291 -17.60 6.62 -18.86
C HIS A 291 -16.67 7.10 -20.01
N VAL A 292 -15.58 6.37 -20.30
CA VAL A 292 -14.49 6.82 -21.21
C VAL A 292 -14.98 7.30 -22.58
N PRO A 293 -15.91 6.63 -23.30
CA PRO A 293 -16.40 7.12 -24.60
C PRO A 293 -17.25 8.38 -24.53
N TYR A 294 -17.75 8.74 -23.36
CA TYR A 294 -18.67 9.87 -23.13
C TYR A 294 -17.96 11.09 -22.52
N VAL A 295 -16.93 10.85 -21.69
CA VAL A 295 -16.16 11.89 -20.99
C VAL A 295 -14.84 12.17 -21.73
N HIS A 296 -14.00 11.15 -21.95
CA HIS A 296 -12.63 11.34 -22.44
C HIS A 296 -12.48 11.15 -23.96
N ALA A 297 -12.98 12.12 -24.72
CA ALA A 297 -12.89 12.12 -26.19
C ALA A 297 -11.44 12.08 -26.75
N ALA A 298 -10.43 12.35 -25.93
CA ALA A 298 -9.02 12.18 -26.27
C ALA A 298 -8.53 10.74 -26.01
N LEU A 299 -8.72 10.22 -24.80
CA LEU A 299 -8.31 8.86 -24.41
C LEU A 299 -8.97 7.79 -25.29
N ALA A 300 -10.27 7.95 -25.60
CA ALA A 300 -11.06 7.06 -26.44
C ALA A 300 -10.54 6.91 -27.89
N LYS A 301 -9.57 7.73 -28.34
CA LYS A 301 -8.89 7.60 -29.64
C LYS A 301 -7.61 6.76 -29.58
N THR A 302 -7.07 6.55 -28.38
CA THR A 302 -5.77 5.87 -28.17
C THR A 302 -5.92 4.39 -27.80
N ILE A 303 -7.08 4.00 -27.25
CA ILE A 303 -7.40 2.64 -26.83
C ILE A 303 -8.57 2.08 -27.64
N ASP A 304 -8.55 0.77 -27.94
CA ASP A 304 -9.74 0.09 -28.46
C ASP A 304 -10.69 -0.27 -27.31
N TYR A 305 -11.74 0.53 -27.16
CA TYR A 305 -12.79 0.33 -26.15
C TYR A 305 -13.52 -1.03 -26.27
N GLY A 306 -13.55 -1.65 -27.45
CA GLY A 306 -14.09 -2.99 -27.66
C GLY A 306 -13.30 -4.08 -26.94
N THR A 307 -12.01 -3.85 -26.69
CA THR A 307 -11.11 -4.78 -25.99
C THR A 307 -11.02 -4.54 -24.48
N TYR A 308 -11.62 -3.45 -23.98
CA TYR A 308 -11.54 -3.04 -22.58
C TYR A 308 -12.15 -4.09 -21.66
N ARG A 309 -11.34 -4.66 -20.76
CA ARG A 309 -11.75 -5.69 -19.80
C ARG A 309 -11.17 -5.44 -18.41
N THR A 310 -11.85 -5.99 -17.41
CA THR A 310 -11.45 -5.95 -16.00
C THR A 310 -11.22 -7.37 -15.47
N GLU A 311 -10.02 -7.62 -14.95
CA GLU A 311 -9.63 -8.84 -14.25
C GLU A 311 -9.62 -8.57 -12.74
N LEU A 312 -10.23 -9.46 -11.94
CA LEU A 312 -10.39 -9.28 -10.49
C LEU A 312 -9.46 -10.23 -9.70
N PHE A 313 -8.85 -9.72 -8.63
CA PHE A 313 -7.99 -10.45 -7.69
C PHE A 313 -8.47 -10.20 -6.26
N GLY A 314 -7.98 -10.96 -5.27
CA GLY A 314 -8.53 -10.94 -3.91
C GLY A 314 -8.54 -9.57 -3.19
N TRP A 315 -7.65 -8.65 -3.58
CA TRP A 315 -7.50 -7.30 -2.99
C TRP A 315 -7.21 -6.22 -4.02
N SER A 316 -7.43 -6.51 -5.30
CA SER A 316 -7.06 -5.62 -6.40
C SER A 316 -7.83 -5.96 -7.67
N SER A 317 -7.79 -5.07 -8.65
CA SER A 317 -8.28 -5.32 -10.00
C SER A 317 -7.30 -4.75 -11.03
N LEU A 318 -7.31 -5.34 -12.22
CA LEU A 318 -6.55 -4.88 -13.38
C LEU A 318 -7.53 -4.55 -14.50
N GLN A 319 -7.47 -3.33 -15.04
CA GLN A 319 -8.16 -2.96 -16.26
C GLN A 319 -7.13 -2.81 -17.38
N VAL A 320 -7.47 -3.32 -18.56
CA VAL A 320 -6.58 -3.33 -19.74
C VAL A 320 -7.37 -3.10 -21.00
N ALA A 321 -6.75 -2.42 -21.97
CA ALA A 321 -7.24 -2.24 -23.32
C ALA A 321 -6.08 -2.35 -24.31
N GLU A 322 -6.37 -2.80 -25.52
CA GLU A 322 -5.43 -2.81 -26.64
C GLU A 322 -5.23 -1.40 -27.22
N ALA A 323 -4.05 -1.15 -27.79
CA ALA A 323 -3.72 0.11 -28.42
C ALA A 323 -4.37 0.23 -29.79
N ALA A 324 -4.95 1.40 -30.09
CA ALA A 324 -5.49 1.70 -31.42
C ALA A 324 -4.39 1.73 -32.50
N ALA A 325 -3.13 1.96 -32.10
CA ALA A 325 -1.96 1.87 -32.96
C ALA A 325 -0.83 1.10 -32.25
N ALA A 326 -0.17 0.18 -32.97
CA ALA A 326 0.91 -0.66 -32.42
C ALA A 326 2.12 0.13 -31.88
N ALA A 327 2.30 1.39 -32.26
CA ALA A 327 3.34 2.26 -31.74
C ALA A 327 3.09 2.76 -30.30
N ASP A 328 1.84 2.69 -29.83
CA ASP A 328 1.40 3.10 -28.49
C ASP A 328 1.23 1.89 -27.53
N ALA A 329 1.59 0.68 -27.97
CA ALA A 329 1.53 -0.54 -27.17
C ALA A 329 2.84 -0.80 -26.39
N PHE A 330 2.77 -1.66 -25.36
CA PHE A 330 3.98 -2.23 -24.75
C PHE A 330 4.76 -3.08 -25.75
N GLU A 331 6.08 -3.09 -25.63
CA GLU A 331 6.95 -3.87 -26.50
C GLU A 331 6.63 -5.38 -26.39
N GLY A 332 6.35 -6.02 -27.54
CA GLY A 332 5.94 -7.43 -27.60
C GLY A 332 4.49 -7.70 -27.18
N SER A 333 3.63 -6.68 -27.07
CA SER A 333 2.22 -6.79 -26.66
C SER A 333 1.28 -5.99 -27.57
N SER A 334 -0.03 -6.21 -27.45
CA SER A 334 -1.09 -5.36 -28.00
C SER A 334 -1.59 -4.30 -27.01
N LEU A 335 -1.26 -4.42 -25.71
CA LEU A 335 -1.82 -3.58 -24.65
C LEU A 335 -1.28 -2.14 -24.68
N ALA A 336 -2.17 -1.16 -24.60
CA ALA A 336 -1.83 0.27 -24.48
C ALA A 336 -1.41 0.67 -23.06
N ALA A 337 -2.06 0.07 -22.07
CA ALA A 337 -1.91 0.40 -20.66
C ALA A 337 -2.39 -0.76 -19.77
N CYS A 338 -1.87 -0.80 -18.54
CA CYS A 338 -2.33 -1.68 -17.47
C CYS A 338 -2.68 -0.85 -16.25
N TYR A 339 -3.97 -0.75 -15.94
CA TYR A 339 -4.52 0.07 -14.86
C TYR A 339 -4.82 -0.82 -13.64
N PHE A 340 -3.92 -0.87 -12.68
CA PHE A 340 -4.16 -1.59 -11.43
C PHE A 340 -4.82 -0.70 -10.40
N PHE A 341 -5.91 -1.17 -9.79
CA PHE A 341 -6.37 -0.69 -8.50
C PHE A 341 -5.89 -1.64 -7.41
N LEU A 342 -5.13 -1.13 -6.44
CA LEU A 342 -4.76 -1.82 -5.21
C LEU A 342 -5.62 -1.26 -4.08
N PHE A 343 -6.42 -2.13 -3.46
CA PHE A 343 -7.33 -1.73 -2.39
C PHE A 343 -6.55 -1.20 -1.18
N PRO A 344 -6.98 -0.09 -0.54
CA PRO A 344 -8.22 0.64 -0.79
C PRO A 344 -8.11 1.83 -1.76
N ASN A 345 -6.92 2.31 -2.09
CA ASN A 345 -6.76 3.69 -2.59
C ASN A 345 -5.50 3.98 -3.43
N THR A 346 -4.80 2.95 -3.91
CA THR A 346 -3.59 3.14 -4.75
C THR A 346 -3.82 2.62 -6.15
N MET A 347 -3.67 3.48 -7.15
CA MET A 347 -3.74 3.14 -8.56
C MET A 347 -2.32 3.08 -9.15
N LEU A 348 -1.99 2.01 -9.86
CA LEU A 348 -0.74 1.85 -10.61
C LEU A 348 -1.05 1.75 -12.11
N ASN A 349 -0.87 2.86 -12.82
CA ASN A 349 -1.15 3.02 -14.24
C ASN A 349 0.14 2.83 -15.04
N PHE A 350 0.39 1.61 -15.52
CA PHE A 350 1.54 1.32 -16.36
C PHE A 350 1.28 1.69 -17.81
N TYR A 351 2.26 2.33 -18.44
CA TYR A 351 2.30 2.72 -19.85
C TYR A 351 3.65 2.36 -20.47
N PRO A 352 3.80 2.37 -21.80
CA PRO A 352 5.08 2.07 -22.46
C PRO A 352 6.26 2.98 -22.05
N TRP A 353 5.98 4.17 -21.49
CA TRP A 353 7.01 5.10 -20.97
C TRP A 353 7.40 4.85 -19.51
N GLY A 354 6.62 4.11 -18.72
CA GLY A 354 6.82 3.97 -17.27
C GLY A 354 5.52 3.78 -16.49
N LEU A 355 5.46 4.35 -15.30
CA LEU A 355 4.38 4.21 -14.33
C LEU A 355 3.87 5.59 -13.88
N SER A 356 2.56 5.80 -13.97
CA SER A 356 1.87 6.84 -13.21
C SER A 356 1.20 6.21 -12.00
N ILE A 357 1.34 6.83 -10.83
CA ILE A 357 0.69 6.42 -9.59
C ILE A 357 -0.30 7.51 -9.20
N ASN A 358 -1.51 7.12 -8.85
CA ASN A 358 -2.47 7.95 -8.13
C ASN A 358 -2.68 7.34 -6.74
N VAL A 359 -2.58 8.16 -5.69
CA VAL A 359 -2.99 7.81 -4.33
C VAL A 359 -4.13 8.71 -3.90
N VAL A 360 -5.27 8.09 -3.57
CA VAL A 360 -6.47 8.78 -3.08
C VAL A 360 -6.36 8.91 -1.56
N VAL A 361 -6.23 10.14 -1.07
CA VAL A 361 -6.07 10.47 0.36
C VAL A 361 -7.33 11.20 0.85
N PRO A 362 -8.21 10.54 1.63
CA PRO A 362 -9.41 11.19 2.15
C PRO A 362 -9.07 12.30 3.15
N LEU A 363 -9.77 13.43 3.08
CA LEU A 363 -9.63 14.57 4.01
C LEU A 363 -10.87 14.76 4.89
N ALA A 364 -12.03 14.36 4.37
CA ALA A 364 -13.31 14.31 5.05
C ALA A 364 -14.25 13.37 4.26
N VAL A 365 -15.46 13.17 4.78
CA VAL A 365 -16.51 12.39 4.09
C VAL A 365 -16.80 12.88 2.66
N ASP A 366 -16.61 14.18 2.39
CA ASP A 366 -16.90 14.84 1.12
C ASP A 366 -15.73 15.67 0.53
N ARG A 367 -14.49 15.40 0.98
CA ARG A 367 -13.27 16.04 0.45
C ARG A 367 -12.13 15.07 0.38
N THR A 368 -11.41 15.10 -0.74
CA THR A 368 -10.32 14.16 -1.02
C THR A 368 -9.14 14.89 -1.64
N ARG A 369 -7.93 14.44 -1.34
CA ARG A 369 -6.69 14.85 -2.01
C ARG A 369 -6.23 13.72 -2.91
N ILE A 370 -5.92 14.03 -4.16
CA ILE A 370 -5.38 13.06 -5.11
C ILE A 370 -3.91 13.37 -5.30
N VAL A 371 -3.04 12.39 -5.09
CA VAL A 371 -1.58 12.56 -5.18
C VAL A 371 -1.03 11.76 -6.35
N TYR A 372 -0.44 12.46 -7.30
CA TYR A 372 0.19 11.87 -8.48
C TYR A 372 1.70 11.78 -8.32
N ARG A 373 2.26 10.64 -8.74
CA ARG A 373 3.70 10.43 -8.91
C ARG A 373 3.95 9.80 -10.27
N ALA A 374 4.85 10.39 -11.05
CA ALA A 374 5.35 9.77 -12.27
C ALA A 374 6.69 9.07 -11.97
N LEU A 375 6.88 7.86 -12.49
CA LEU A 375 8.17 7.19 -12.53
C LEU A 375 8.44 6.75 -13.97
N VAL A 376 9.51 7.27 -14.56
CA VAL A 376 9.84 7.05 -15.97
C VAL A 376 10.79 5.87 -16.11
N LEU A 377 10.54 5.04 -17.13
CA LEU A 377 11.42 3.96 -17.57
C LEU A 377 12.01 4.26 -18.96
N ASP A 378 11.19 4.77 -19.88
CA ASP A 378 11.59 5.14 -21.23
C ASP A 378 11.16 6.60 -21.52
N PRO A 379 12.08 7.58 -21.32
CA PRO A 379 11.80 8.99 -21.57
C PRO A 379 11.40 9.30 -23.02
N ALA A 380 11.81 8.50 -24.01
CA ALA A 380 11.53 8.77 -25.42
C ALA A 380 10.05 8.53 -25.79
N LYS A 381 9.33 7.77 -24.96
CA LYS A 381 7.89 7.47 -25.11
C LYS A 381 6.98 8.38 -24.26
N ARG A 382 7.54 9.27 -23.43
CA ARG A 382 6.74 10.18 -22.58
C ARG A 382 5.92 11.15 -23.44
N GLY A 383 4.71 11.48 -23.00
CA GLY A 383 3.81 12.39 -23.73
C GLY A 383 3.13 11.76 -24.96
N ARG A 384 3.01 10.42 -25.02
CA ARG A 384 2.40 9.67 -26.13
C ARG A 384 1.45 8.58 -25.64
N GLY A 385 0.60 8.09 -26.54
CA GLY A 385 -0.40 7.05 -26.27
C GLY A 385 -1.39 7.43 -25.17
N ALA A 386 -2.00 6.41 -24.56
CA ALA A 386 -2.98 6.55 -23.49
C ALA A 386 -2.46 7.29 -22.22
N GLY A 387 -1.13 7.34 -22.04
CA GLY A 387 -0.47 8.05 -20.92
C GLY A 387 0.15 9.39 -21.31
N GLY A 388 -0.29 9.99 -22.43
CA GLY A 388 0.31 11.19 -23.01
C GLY A 388 -0.18 12.52 -22.43
N ASP A 389 -1.46 12.60 -22.06
CA ASP A 389 -2.14 13.80 -21.56
C ASP A 389 -2.96 13.47 -20.30
N LEU A 390 -2.25 13.11 -19.23
CA LEU A 390 -2.87 12.69 -17.97
C LEU A 390 -3.59 13.86 -17.29
N ASP A 391 -2.91 15.00 -17.11
CA ASP A 391 -3.46 16.18 -16.40
C ASP A 391 -4.84 16.60 -16.95
N ARG A 392 -5.10 16.42 -18.26
CA ARG A 392 -6.42 16.65 -18.86
C ARG A 392 -7.48 15.62 -18.45
N VAL A 393 -7.15 14.32 -18.54
CA VAL A 393 -8.09 13.23 -18.23
C VAL A 393 -8.53 13.33 -16.77
N GLU A 394 -7.60 13.57 -15.86
CA GLU A 394 -7.90 13.68 -14.43
C GLU A 394 -8.81 14.90 -14.14
N HIS A 395 -8.62 16.05 -14.82
CA HIS A 395 -9.55 17.19 -14.69
C HIS A 395 -10.95 16.93 -15.27
N GLU A 396 -11.06 16.14 -16.34
CA GLU A 396 -12.36 15.70 -16.87
C GLU A 396 -13.08 14.77 -15.86
N ASP A 397 -12.33 13.92 -15.14
CA ASP A 397 -12.85 13.06 -14.05
C ASP A 397 -13.26 13.84 -12.80
N GLU A 398 -12.44 14.80 -12.36
CA GLU A 398 -12.72 15.64 -11.19
C GLU A 398 -14.09 16.33 -11.30
N GLU A 399 -14.41 16.92 -12.47
CA GLU A 399 -15.69 17.59 -12.69
C GLU A 399 -16.88 16.62 -12.54
N ILE A 400 -16.78 15.41 -13.09
CA ILE A 400 -17.84 14.39 -13.01
C ILE A 400 -18.01 13.91 -11.56
N VAL A 401 -16.92 13.59 -10.87
CA VAL A 401 -16.94 13.07 -9.50
C VAL A 401 -17.52 14.08 -8.51
N GLU A 402 -17.25 15.38 -8.66
CA GLU A 402 -17.88 16.44 -7.86
C GLU A 402 -19.38 16.59 -8.15
N GLN A 403 -19.81 16.43 -9.40
CA GLN A 403 -21.24 16.40 -9.75
C GLN A 403 -21.94 15.20 -9.12
N VAL A 404 -21.31 14.01 -9.11
CA VAL A 404 -21.84 12.82 -8.42
C VAL A 404 -21.93 13.06 -6.90
N GLN A 405 -20.93 13.70 -6.26
CA GLN A 405 -21.02 14.07 -4.84
C GLN A 405 -22.21 14.99 -4.55
N ARG A 406 -22.54 15.92 -5.45
CA ARG A 406 -23.75 16.74 -5.35
C ARG A 406 -25.02 15.90 -5.51
N GLY A 407 -25.01 14.93 -6.42
CA GLY A 407 -26.09 13.97 -6.64
C GLY A 407 -26.42 13.11 -5.42
N VAL A 408 -25.43 12.47 -4.79
CA VAL A 408 -25.63 11.60 -3.61
C VAL A 408 -26.09 12.36 -2.36
N ARG A 409 -25.99 13.69 -2.32
CA ARG A 409 -26.62 14.52 -1.27
C ARG A 409 -28.13 14.71 -1.47
N SER A 410 -28.70 14.28 -2.60
CA SER A 410 -30.15 14.33 -2.86
C SER A 410 -30.94 13.53 -1.83
N ARG A 411 -32.16 13.99 -1.54
CA ARG A 411 -33.16 13.25 -0.74
C ARG A 411 -33.95 12.23 -1.55
N LEU A 412 -33.83 12.27 -2.88
CA LEU A 412 -34.54 11.41 -3.83
C LEU A 412 -33.62 10.35 -4.47
N TYR A 413 -32.32 10.39 -4.16
CA TYR A 413 -31.36 9.38 -4.54
C TYR A 413 -30.95 8.57 -3.30
N ASP A 414 -30.72 7.28 -3.50
CA ASP A 414 -30.17 6.38 -2.50
C ASP A 414 -29.12 5.45 -3.11
N ARG A 415 -29.53 4.54 -4.02
CA ARG A 415 -28.65 3.50 -4.59
C ARG A 415 -28.89 3.24 -6.07
N GLY A 416 -27.81 3.15 -6.84
CA GLY A 416 -27.79 2.73 -8.23
C GLY A 416 -27.76 1.21 -8.43
N ARG A 417 -27.69 0.79 -9.69
CA ARG A 417 -27.43 -0.57 -10.18
C ARG A 417 -26.13 -0.57 -10.97
N TYR A 418 -25.35 -1.64 -10.87
CA TYR A 418 -24.18 -1.84 -11.74
C TYR A 418 -24.59 -2.40 -13.11
N SER A 419 -23.81 -2.06 -14.13
CA SER A 419 -23.70 -2.79 -15.39
C SER A 419 -22.85 -4.05 -15.20
N PRO A 420 -23.43 -5.27 -15.31
CA PRO A 420 -22.68 -6.53 -15.16
C PRO A 420 -21.54 -6.70 -16.16
N ALA A 421 -21.59 -5.99 -17.29
CA ALA A 421 -20.61 -6.07 -18.36
C ALA A 421 -19.47 -5.05 -18.24
N ARG A 422 -19.60 -4.01 -17.39
CA ARG A 422 -18.65 -2.88 -17.34
C ARG A 422 -18.19 -2.47 -15.93
N GLU A 423 -19.02 -2.63 -14.91
CA GLU A 423 -18.78 -2.12 -13.55
C GLU A 423 -18.36 -3.22 -12.55
N ALA A 424 -17.72 -4.29 -13.05
CA ALA A 424 -17.24 -5.39 -12.23
C ALA A 424 -16.15 -4.95 -11.22
N GLY A 425 -15.34 -3.94 -11.56
CA GLY A 425 -14.36 -3.34 -10.65
C GLY A 425 -15.03 -2.61 -9.48
N VAL A 426 -16.01 -1.74 -9.78
CA VAL A 426 -16.80 -0.99 -8.78
C VAL A 426 -17.53 -1.94 -7.83
N HIS A 427 -18.22 -2.96 -8.37
CA HIS A 427 -18.89 -3.99 -7.56
C HIS A 427 -17.93 -4.75 -6.64
N HIS A 428 -16.74 -5.09 -7.14
CA HIS A 428 -15.71 -5.77 -6.37
C HIS A 428 -15.17 -4.88 -5.22
N PHE A 429 -14.87 -3.61 -5.51
CA PHE A 429 -14.43 -2.62 -4.52
C PHE A 429 -15.46 -2.42 -3.41
N HIS A 430 -16.73 -2.22 -3.75
CA HIS A 430 -17.81 -2.11 -2.78
C HIS A 430 -17.94 -3.36 -1.88
N ARG A 431 -17.74 -4.56 -2.43
CA ARG A 431 -17.72 -5.80 -1.63
C ARG A 431 -16.52 -5.88 -0.70
N LEU A 432 -15.34 -5.39 -1.10
CA LEU A 432 -14.17 -5.29 -0.22
C LEU A 432 -14.38 -4.26 0.91
N LEU A 433 -14.96 -3.11 0.60
CA LEU A 433 -15.32 -2.10 1.60
C LEU A 433 -16.24 -2.67 2.68
N THR A 434 -17.38 -3.26 2.29
CA THR A 434 -18.36 -3.79 3.24
C THR A 434 -17.90 -5.04 3.97
N ARG A 435 -16.83 -5.71 3.48
CA ARG A 435 -16.18 -6.81 4.21
C ARG A 435 -15.35 -6.31 5.40
N LEU A 436 -14.79 -5.10 5.32
CA LEU A 436 -13.91 -4.53 6.34
C LEU A 436 -14.60 -3.51 7.24
N ALA A 437 -15.44 -2.65 6.66
CA ALA A 437 -16.18 -1.62 7.40
C ALA A 437 -17.18 -2.22 8.39
N GLY A 438 -17.70 -3.43 8.12
CA GLY A 438 -18.85 -4.01 8.81
C GLY A 438 -20.17 -3.46 8.28
#